data_AF-A0A956RP67-F1
#
_entry.id   AF-A0A956RP67-F1
#
_cell.length_a   1.000
_cell.length_b   1.000
_cell.length_c   1.000
_cell.angle_alpha   90.00
_cell.angle_beta   90.00
_cell.angle_gamma   90.00
#
_symmetry.space_group_name_H-M   'P 1'
#
loop_
_entity.id
_entity.type
_entity.pdbx_description
1 polymer ?
#
loop_
_entity_poly.entity_id
_entity_poly.type
_entity_poly.pdbx_seq_one_letter_code
_entity_poly.pdbx_strand_id
1 'polypeptide(L)'
;MSHSSPPWQTMLRRPGMRLLCWPPLAAGLLLGAPCLVQAAPDPVSGLDSLTTATLERALDYMQILPPELGFDKRYVEDDTFRLGIVDALLEDPLRLPDWQAEAVTAIRDRANDPEALLAWGGQTIDAPGDLTATGSAPESWIAAESSTMSLDAAVQTFLADVERAQTDLDRAFAAIDADTRRKLLIVAPALWGDADHPLDKIRKGMLHRELGVSADTSLELTEKIVLDAAARLDRPALTRAGQEFLHALAPLARAGLVSAGSAGSLPEGFAPVAASIQGSIQGAWPSSFGWIVVGGAGPNRYLPDAMRQIAVVIDPGG
;
A
#
# COMPACT_ATOMS: atom_id res chain seq x y z
N MET A 1 3.51 19.05 -50.18
CA MET A 1 3.61 17.74 -49.50
C MET A 1 2.93 17.91 -48.15
N SER A 2 1.60 17.99 -48.10
CA SER A 2 0.62 16.88 -48.09
C SER A 2 0.73 16.03 -46.82
N HIS A 3 -0.22 16.30 -45.91
CA HIS A 3 -0.93 15.42 -44.98
C HIS A 3 -0.31 14.07 -44.60
N SER A 4 -0.28 13.79 -43.30
CA SER A 4 -1.21 12.78 -42.73
C SER A 4 -1.05 12.67 -41.22
N SER A 5 -2.03 13.18 -40.47
CA SER A 5 -2.45 12.56 -39.20
C SER A 5 -3.16 11.24 -39.51
N PRO A 6 -3.07 10.23 -38.64
CA PRO A 6 -4.07 9.17 -38.62
C PRO A 6 -4.77 9.03 -37.25
N PRO A 7 -5.93 8.33 -37.25
CA PRO A 7 -7.10 8.70 -36.49
C PRO A 7 -7.50 7.64 -35.47
N TRP A 8 -8.21 8.04 -34.41
CA TRP A 8 -9.18 7.18 -33.75
C TRP A 8 -10.21 8.04 -33.01
N GLN A 9 -11.22 8.48 -33.78
CA GLN A 9 -12.57 8.62 -33.26
C GLN A 9 -13.41 7.49 -33.82
N THR A 10 -14.53 7.25 -33.14
CA THR A 10 -15.69 6.43 -33.51
C THR A 10 -15.57 4.91 -33.37
N MET A 11 -16.00 4.42 -32.20
CA MET A 11 -17.06 3.42 -32.17
C MET A 11 -18.16 3.81 -31.18
N LEU A 12 -19.15 4.53 -31.73
CA LEU A 12 -20.52 4.61 -31.21
C LEU A 12 -21.20 3.26 -31.47
N ARG A 13 -21.92 2.72 -30.47
CA ARG A 13 -23.29 2.18 -30.64
C ARG A 13 -23.86 1.70 -29.30
N ARG A 14 -24.69 2.56 -28.69
CA ARG A 14 -25.88 2.10 -27.96
C ARG A 14 -26.91 1.60 -28.98
N PRO A 15 -27.66 0.54 -28.65
CA PRO A 15 -29.09 0.60 -28.92
C PRO A 15 -29.90 0.03 -27.74
N GLY A 16 -30.95 0.76 -27.36
CA GLY A 16 -31.86 0.30 -26.31
C GLY A 16 -32.94 1.33 -25.94
N MET A 17 -33.57 1.97 -26.93
CA MET A 17 -34.88 2.62 -26.74
C MET A 17 -35.88 1.53 -26.32
N ARG A 18 -36.40 1.60 -25.10
CA ARG A 18 -37.64 0.91 -24.73
C ARG A 18 -38.77 1.93 -24.77
N LEU A 19 -39.76 1.61 -25.59
CA LEU A 19 -41.03 2.31 -25.73
C LEU A 19 -41.74 2.39 -24.38
N LEU A 20 -42.10 3.61 -24.01
CA LEU A 20 -43.15 3.92 -23.03
C LEU A 20 -44.49 3.47 -23.62
N CYS A 21 -44.99 2.31 -23.18
CA CYS A 21 -46.39 1.96 -23.29
C CYS A 21 -47.10 2.44 -22.02
N TRP A 22 -47.95 3.47 -22.17
CA TRP A 22 -48.99 3.78 -21.20
C TRP A 22 -50.04 2.66 -21.19
N PRO A 23 -50.43 2.10 -20.03
CA PRO A 23 -51.68 1.36 -19.93
C PRO A 23 -52.86 2.35 -19.73
N PRO A 24 -54.08 1.95 -20.14
CA PRO A 24 -55.27 2.76 -20.01
C PRO A 24 -55.72 2.87 -18.54
N LEU A 25 -56.25 4.03 -18.20
CA LEU A 25 -57.03 4.31 -16.99
C LEU A 25 -58.18 3.31 -16.85
N ALA A 26 -58.02 2.32 -15.97
CA ALA A 26 -59.10 1.48 -15.49
C ALA A 26 -59.65 2.07 -14.19
N ALA A 27 -60.91 2.48 -14.24
CA ALA A 27 -61.70 2.89 -13.08
C ALA A 27 -62.16 1.66 -12.29
N GLY A 28 -62.08 1.76 -10.96
CA GLY A 28 -62.90 0.99 -10.02
C GLY A 28 -62.26 -0.26 -9.42
N LEU A 29 -61.86 -0.17 -8.14
CA LEU A 29 -62.41 -0.94 -7.01
C LEU A 29 -61.64 -0.58 -5.74
N LEU A 30 -62.32 -0.05 -4.72
CA LEU A 30 -61.81 0.10 -3.35
C LEU A 30 -61.73 -1.28 -2.70
N LEU A 31 -60.70 -2.05 -3.05
CA LEU A 31 -60.28 -3.23 -2.29
C LEU A 31 -59.31 -2.74 -1.21
N GLY A 32 -59.63 -3.06 0.05
CA GLY A 32 -58.81 -2.68 1.20
C GLY A 32 -57.35 -3.07 0.97
N ALA A 33 -56.47 -2.08 1.05
CA ALA A 33 -55.04 -2.29 0.92
C ALA A 33 -54.64 -3.37 1.95
N PRO A 34 -54.12 -4.53 1.52
CA PRO A 34 -53.56 -5.48 2.47
C PRO A 34 -52.50 -4.73 3.25
N CYS A 35 -52.53 -4.80 4.58
CA CYS A 35 -51.37 -4.50 5.39
C CYS A 35 -50.24 -5.37 4.85
N LEU A 36 -49.40 -4.80 3.99
CA LEU A 36 -48.12 -5.37 3.63
C LEU A 36 -47.38 -5.44 4.95
N VAL A 37 -47.34 -6.64 5.53
CA VAL A 37 -46.40 -6.96 6.59
C VAL A 37 -45.04 -6.75 5.93
N GLN A 38 -44.45 -5.59 6.19
CA GLN A 38 -43.12 -5.26 5.73
C GLN A 38 -42.22 -6.32 6.37
N ALA A 39 -41.62 -7.17 5.53
CA ALA A 39 -40.70 -8.19 6.00
C ALA A 39 -39.67 -7.51 6.89
N ALA A 40 -39.33 -8.15 8.01
CA ALA A 40 -38.27 -7.65 8.87
C ALA A 40 -37.03 -7.42 7.97
N PRO A 41 -36.35 -6.26 8.11
CA PRO A 41 -35.13 -6.02 7.36
C PRO A 41 -34.14 -7.17 7.60
N ASP A 42 -33.39 -7.52 6.56
CA ASP A 42 -32.34 -8.52 6.70
C ASP A 42 -31.31 -8.02 7.72
N PRO A 43 -30.84 -8.89 8.63
CA PRO A 43 -29.86 -8.48 9.63
C PRO A 43 -28.60 -7.97 8.95
N VAL A 44 -28.07 -6.84 9.44
CA VAL A 44 -26.79 -6.30 8.96
C VAL A 44 -25.69 -7.30 9.31
N SER A 45 -25.01 -7.81 8.28
CA SER A 45 -23.96 -8.79 8.45
C SER A 45 -22.73 -8.17 9.12
N GLY A 46 -22.00 -8.99 9.88
CA GLY A 46 -20.87 -8.56 10.71
C GLY A 46 -21.24 -7.88 12.04
N LEU A 47 -22.51 -7.58 12.28
CA LEU A 47 -23.01 -7.07 13.57
C LEU A 47 -23.70 -8.18 14.38
N ASP A 48 -23.55 -8.12 15.71
CA ASP A 48 -24.31 -9.00 16.59
C ASP A 48 -25.80 -8.60 16.63
N SER A 49 -26.66 -9.52 17.06
CA SER A 49 -28.12 -9.31 17.05
C SER A 49 -28.58 -8.11 17.87
N LEU A 50 -27.89 -7.77 18.96
CA LEU A 50 -28.24 -6.62 19.79
C LEU A 50 -27.86 -5.32 19.09
N THR A 51 -26.68 -5.28 18.48
CA THR A 51 -26.19 -4.12 17.72
C THR A 51 -27.05 -3.89 16.48
N THR A 52 -27.40 -4.93 15.73
CA THR A 52 -28.32 -4.85 14.59
C THR A 52 -29.69 -4.31 14.99
N ALA A 53 -30.31 -4.88 16.02
CA ALA A 53 -31.62 -4.40 16.50
C ALA A 53 -31.59 -2.97 17.06
N THR A 54 -30.43 -2.50 17.52
CA THR A 54 -30.24 -1.12 18.00
C THR A 54 -30.10 -0.17 16.83
N LEU A 55 -29.31 -0.53 15.81
CA LEU A 55 -29.16 0.23 14.58
C LEU A 55 -30.50 0.37 13.85
N GLU A 56 -31.25 -0.72 13.68
CA GLU A 56 -32.58 -0.72 13.05
C GLU A 56 -33.53 0.24 13.76
N ARG A 57 -33.58 0.21 15.09
CA ARG A 57 -34.40 1.13 15.88
C ARG A 57 -33.96 2.59 15.70
N ALA A 58 -32.67 2.85 15.59
CA ALA A 58 -32.16 4.19 15.34
C ALA A 58 -32.53 4.69 13.93
N LEU A 59 -32.44 3.84 12.91
CA LEU A 59 -32.85 4.15 11.54
C LEU A 59 -34.35 4.40 11.43
N ASP A 60 -35.17 3.55 12.05
CA ASP A 60 -36.63 3.72 12.13
C ASP A 60 -37.00 5.03 12.83
N TYR A 61 -36.35 5.32 13.97
CA TYR A 61 -36.55 6.58 14.69
C TYR A 61 -36.20 7.82 13.85
N MET A 62 -35.13 7.75 13.07
CA MET A 62 -34.72 8.83 12.15
C MET A 62 -35.53 8.87 10.85
N GLN A 63 -36.36 7.85 10.59
CA GLN A 63 -37.06 7.65 9.32
C GLN A 63 -36.12 7.61 8.12
N ILE A 64 -34.95 6.98 8.29
CA ILE A 64 -33.94 6.81 7.24
C ILE A 64 -33.95 5.34 6.80
N LEU A 65 -34.13 5.11 5.51
CA LEU A 65 -34.01 3.77 4.92
C LEU A 65 -32.52 3.41 4.76
N PRO A 66 -32.14 2.12 4.89
CA PRO A 66 -30.75 1.70 4.70
C PRO A 66 -30.06 2.23 3.42
N PRO A 67 -30.72 2.25 2.23
CA PRO A 67 -30.11 2.82 1.02
C PRO A 67 -29.88 4.34 1.07
N GLU A 68 -30.54 5.06 1.99
CA GLU A 68 -30.38 6.51 2.19
C GLU A 68 -29.20 6.84 3.12
N LEU A 69 -28.55 5.84 3.72
CA LEU A 69 -27.32 6.01 4.48
C LEU A 69 -26.10 6.30 3.59
N GLY A 70 -26.19 5.96 2.30
CA GLY A 70 -25.15 6.23 1.34
C GLY A 70 -24.83 7.73 1.25
N PHE A 71 -23.55 8.06 1.18
CA PHE A 71 -23.08 9.43 1.09
C PHE A 71 -23.16 9.93 -0.37
N ASP A 72 -24.30 10.50 -0.76
CA ASP A 72 -24.52 11.11 -2.09
C ASP A 72 -23.85 12.49 -2.27
N LYS A 73 -23.09 12.94 -1.27
CA LYS A 73 -22.38 14.21 -1.33
C LYS A 73 -21.08 14.07 -2.13
N ARG A 74 -21.20 13.81 -3.43
CA ARG A 74 -20.15 14.12 -4.42
C ARG A 74 -20.13 15.63 -4.71
N TYR A 75 -20.36 16.45 -3.68
CA TYR A 75 -20.31 17.90 -3.79
C TYR A 75 -18.84 18.27 -3.93
N VAL A 76 -18.52 18.87 -5.08
CA VAL A 76 -17.21 19.36 -5.54
C VAL A 76 -16.63 18.46 -6.63
N GLU A 77 -16.70 18.95 -7.87
CA GLU A 77 -16.10 18.39 -9.09
C GLU A 77 -14.56 18.27 -8.99
N ASP A 78 -13.95 18.76 -7.92
CA ASP A 78 -12.51 18.95 -7.72
C ASP A 78 -11.92 18.27 -6.47
N ASP A 79 -12.69 17.55 -5.65
CA ASP A 79 -12.14 17.01 -4.40
C ASP A 79 -11.48 15.64 -4.59
N THR A 80 -10.18 15.75 -4.85
CA THR A 80 -9.07 15.03 -4.19
C THR A 80 -9.19 13.50 -4.10
N PHE A 81 -8.26 12.84 -4.80
CA PHE A 81 -7.84 11.45 -4.62
C PHE A 81 -8.64 10.63 -3.60
N ARG A 82 -9.50 9.73 -4.08
CA ARG A 82 -10.23 8.78 -3.25
C ARG A 82 -10.00 7.36 -3.74
N LEU A 83 -9.87 6.44 -2.80
CA LEU A 83 -9.77 5.02 -3.09
C LEU A 83 -11.16 4.44 -3.41
N GLY A 84 -11.24 3.54 -4.37
CA GLY A 84 -12.46 2.85 -4.78
C GLY A 84 -13.12 2.10 -3.63
N ILE A 85 -12.32 1.56 -2.68
CA ILE A 85 -12.88 0.97 -1.46
C ILE A 85 -13.59 2.00 -0.57
N VAL A 86 -13.05 3.21 -0.47
CA VAL A 86 -13.69 4.28 0.29
C VAL A 86 -14.99 4.70 -0.39
N ASP A 87 -15.01 4.80 -1.72
CA ASP A 87 -16.25 5.05 -2.45
C ASP A 87 -17.29 3.95 -2.22
N ALA A 88 -16.91 2.68 -2.32
CA ALA A 88 -17.82 1.56 -2.09
C ALA A 88 -18.41 1.54 -0.66
N LEU A 89 -17.60 1.90 0.35
CA LEU A 89 -18.04 1.97 1.75
C LEU A 89 -18.87 3.23 2.05
N LEU A 90 -18.62 4.34 1.35
CA LEU A 90 -19.43 5.54 1.47
C LEU A 90 -20.80 5.36 0.79
N GLU A 91 -20.86 4.62 -0.32
CA GLU A 91 -22.12 4.29 -1.00
C GLU A 91 -22.98 3.31 -0.20
N ASP A 92 -22.36 2.41 0.57
CA ASP A 92 -23.05 1.46 1.45
C ASP A 92 -22.30 1.27 2.79
N PRO A 93 -22.51 2.18 3.76
CA PRO A 93 -21.77 2.15 5.03
C PRO A 93 -22.10 0.94 5.90
N LEU A 94 -23.22 0.26 5.64
CA LEU A 94 -23.60 -0.95 6.37
C LEU A 94 -22.72 -2.16 6.01
N ARG A 95 -21.95 -2.08 4.92
CA ARG A 95 -20.95 -3.11 4.54
C ARG A 95 -19.64 -3.03 5.30
N LEU A 96 -19.40 -1.94 6.03
CA LEU A 96 -18.13 -1.74 6.73
C LEU A 96 -17.76 -2.88 7.71
N PRO A 97 -18.68 -3.41 8.54
CA PRO A 97 -18.34 -4.50 9.46
C PRO A 97 -17.89 -5.77 8.74
N ASP A 98 -18.60 -6.17 7.68
CA ASP A 98 -18.23 -7.32 6.85
C ASP A 98 -16.89 -7.12 6.18
N TRP A 99 -16.72 -5.96 5.52
CA TRP A 99 -15.45 -5.63 4.86
C TRP A 99 -14.28 -5.68 5.85
N GLN A 100 -14.46 -5.18 7.08
CA GLN A 100 -13.43 -5.25 8.11
C GLN A 100 -13.12 -6.71 8.50
N ALA A 101 -14.12 -7.56 8.69
CA ALA A 101 -13.94 -8.97 9.00
C ALA A 101 -13.24 -9.72 7.86
N GLU A 102 -13.63 -9.45 6.62
CA GLU A 102 -13.00 -9.98 5.40
C GLU A 102 -11.54 -9.53 5.29
N ALA A 103 -11.26 -8.24 5.50
CA ALA A 103 -9.91 -7.69 5.46
C ALA A 103 -9.01 -8.29 6.54
N VAL A 104 -9.50 -8.42 7.78
CA VAL A 104 -8.76 -9.07 8.87
C VAL A 104 -8.44 -10.53 8.53
N THR A 105 -9.41 -11.26 7.97
CA THR A 105 -9.22 -12.65 7.54
C THR A 105 -8.19 -12.72 6.42
N ALA A 106 -8.33 -11.89 5.39
CA ALA A 106 -7.41 -11.83 4.26
C ALA A 106 -5.97 -11.51 4.67
N ILE A 107 -5.79 -10.58 5.62
CA ILE A 107 -4.48 -10.24 6.19
C ILE A 107 -3.91 -11.42 6.98
N ARG A 108 -4.72 -12.06 7.83
CA ARG A 108 -4.26 -13.22 8.63
C ARG A 108 -3.82 -14.39 7.75
N ASP A 109 -4.60 -14.70 6.71
CA ASP A 109 -4.30 -15.77 5.76
C ASP A 109 -3.00 -15.51 4.98
N ARG A 110 -2.60 -14.24 4.85
CA ARG A 110 -1.41 -13.79 4.11
C ARG A 110 -0.28 -13.27 5.01
N ALA A 111 -0.41 -13.36 6.33
CA ALA A 111 0.53 -12.75 7.26
C ALA A 111 1.95 -13.32 7.13
N ASN A 112 2.06 -14.57 6.66
CA ASN A 112 3.32 -15.27 6.38
C ASN A 112 3.71 -15.23 4.89
N ASP A 113 3.08 -14.37 4.09
CA ASP A 113 3.40 -14.18 2.69
C ASP A 113 3.36 -12.68 2.37
N PRO A 114 4.49 -11.97 2.61
CA PRO A 114 4.57 -10.53 2.37
C PRO A 114 4.23 -10.13 0.92
N GLU A 115 4.53 -10.98 -0.06
CA GLU A 115 4.23 -10.72 -1.47
C GLU A 115 2.72 -10.80 -1.73
N ALA A 116 2.06 -11.85 -1.25
CA ALA A 116 0.61 -11.96 -1.35
C ALA A 116 -0.12 -10.88 -0.55
N LEU A 117 0.40 -10.49 0.61
CA LEU A 117 -0.15 -9.40 1.41
C LEU A 117 -0.04 -8.06 0.66
N LEU A 118 1.11 -7.77 0.03
CA LEU A 118 1.30 -6.57 -0.77
C LEU A 118 0.42 -6.58 -2.03
N ALA A 119 0.28 -7.73 -2.70
CA ALA A 119 -0.62 -7.87 -3.85
C ALA A 119 -2.08 -7.60 -3.47
N TRP A 120 -2.54 -8.16 -2.35
CA TRP A 120 -3.88 -7.90 -1.81
C TRP A 120 -4.05 -6.42 -1.41
N GLY A 121 -3.05 -5.83 -0.76
CA GLY A 121 -3.04 -4.41 -0.42
C GLY A 121 -3.15 -3.52 -1.64
N GLY A 122 -2.35 -3.81 -2.68
CA GLY A 122 -2.39 -3.13 -3.98
C GLY A 122 -3.78 -3.20 -4.64
N GLN A 123 -4.42 -4.36 -4.65
CA GLN A 123 -5.80 -4.50 -5.15
C GLN A 123 -6.80 -3.65 -4.33
N THR A 124 -6.64 -3.62 -3.00
CA THR A 124 -7.53 -2.89 -2.09
C THR A 124 -7.45 -1.36 -2.27
N ILE A 125 -6.30 -0.84 -2.73
CA ILE A 125 -6.06 0.60 -2.92
C ILE A 125 -6.05 1.04 -4.40
N ASP A 126 -6.66 0.24 -5.28
CA ASP A 126 -6.73 0.44 -6.74
C ASP A 126 -5.35 0.61 -7.41
N ALA A 127 -4.38 -0.15 -6.92
CA ALA A 127 -3.00 -0.13 -7.36
C ALA A 127 -2.48 -1.56 -7.61
N PRO A 128 -3.12 -2.35 -8.48
CA PRO A 128 -2.64 -3.70 -8.74
C PRO A 128 -1.24 -3.65 -9.36
N GLY A 129 -0.29 -4.35 -8.74
CA GLY A 129 0.99 -4.64 -9.38
C GLY A 129 0.81 -5.91 -10.20
N ASP A 130 0.67 -5.78 -11.52
CA ASP A 130 0.40 -6.88 -12.47
C ASP A 130 1.53 -7.92 -12.60
N LEU A 131 2.39 -8.07 -11.58
CA LEU A 131 3.17 -9.28 -11.45
C LEU A 131 2.17 -10.39 -11.22
N THR A 132 1.84 -11.13 -12.28
CA THR A 132 1.01 -12.32 -12.21
C THR A 132 1.57 -13.16 -11.09
N ALA A 133 0.90 -13.17 -9.93
CA ALA A 133 1.25 -14.02 -8.81
C ALA A 133 1.47 -15.39 -9.42
N THR A 134 2.71 -15.86 -9.42
CA THR A 134 3.16 -16.95 -10.29
C THR A 134 2.63 -18.27 -9.74
N GLY A 135 1.29 -18.43 -9.71
CA GLY A 135 0.48 -19.64 -9.49
C GLY A 135 0.76 -20.50 -8.27
N SER A 136 1.80 -20.20 -7.50
CA SER A 136 2.37 -21.12 -6.53
C SER A 136 2.28 -20.40 -5.21
N ALA A 137 1.29 -20.77 -4.41
CA ALA A 137 1.30 -20.43 -2.99
C ALA A 137 2.69 -20.82 -2.47
N PRO A 138 3.52 -19.89 -1.99
CA PRO A 138 4.83 -20.25 -1.49
C PRO A 138 4.60 -21.13 -0.26
N GLU A 139 5.10 -22.36 -0.31
CA GLU A 139 5.44 -23.11 0.90
C GLU A 139 6.31 -22.17 1.73
N SER A 140 5.72 -21.54 2.76
CA SER A 140 6.37 -20.70 3.78
C SER A 140 7.60 -19.92 3.30
N TRP A 141 7.52 -18.59 3.22
CA TRP A 141 8.66 -17.70 2.96
C TRP A 141 9.96 -18.03 3.76
N ILE A 142 9.84 -18.71 4.91
CA ILE A 142 10.94 -19.17 5.78
C ILE A 142 11.18 -20.69 5.73
N ALA A 143 10.39 -21.49 5.01
CA ALA A 143 10.69 -22.91 4.83
C ALA A 143 12.05 -23.02 4.14
N ALA A 144 13.06 -23.32 4.95
CA ALA A 144 14.45 -23.47 4.57
C ALA A 144 14.63 -24.81 3.86
N GLU A 145 13.78 -25.09 2.86
CA GLU A 145 14.10 -26.12 1.91
C GLU A 145 15.39 -25.70 1.22
N SER A 146 16.42 -26.51 1.46
CA SER A 146 17.81 -26.39 1.02
C SER A 146 17.97 -25.47 -0.19
N SER A 147 18.15 -24.17 0.08
CA SER A 147 18.54 -23.24 -0.98
C SER A 147 19.90 -23.73 -1.48
N THR A 148 19.95 -24.17 -2.73
CA THR A 148 21.21 -24.57 -3.37
C THR A 148 22.05 -23.36 -3.75
N MET A 149 21.53 -22.15 -3.56
CA MET A 149 22.19 -20.90 -3.94
C MET A 149 23.15 -20.45 -2.85
N SER A 150 24.39 -20.12 -3.24
CA SER A 150 25.37 -19.50 -2.35
C SER A 150 24.94 -18.09 -1.94
N LEU A 151 25.45 -17.60 -0.82
CA LEU A 151 25.17 -16.24 -0.34
C LEU A 151 25.57 -15.17 -1.37
N ASP A 152 26.74 -15.32 -2.01
CA ASP A 152 27.17 -14.41 -3.08
C ASP A 152 26.18 -14.38 -4.25
N ALA A 153 25.73 -15.55 -4.73
CA ALA A 153 24.77 -15.63 -5.82
C ALA A 153 23.41 -15.03 -5.44
N ALA A 154 23.00 -15.21 -4.17
CA ALA A 154 21.79 -14.60 -3.63
C ALA A 154 21.88 -13.08 -3.62
N VAL A 155 23.02 -12.52 -3.20
CA VAL A 155 23.26 -11.07 -3.19
C VAL A 155 23.26 -10.49 -4.60
N GLN A 156 23.93 -11.15 -5.55
CA GLN A 156 23.94 -10.67 -6.95
C GLN A 156 22.55 -10.70 -7.57
N THR A 157 21.76 -11.75 -7.30
CA THR A 157 20.36 -11.83 -7.74
C THR A 157 19.53 -10.72 -7.11
N PHE A 158 19.66 -10.51 -5.80
CA PHE A 158 18.99 -9.43 -5.09
C PHE A 158 19.31 -8.06 -5.69
N LEU A 159 20.58 -7.76 -5.96
CA LEU A 159 20.99 -6.49 -6.56
C LEU A 159 20.37 -6.27 -7.94
N ALA A 160 20.38 -7.30 -8.80
CA ALA A 160 19.76 -7.22 -10.11
C ALA A 160 18.23 -6.99 -10.02
N ASP A 161 17.58 -7.61 -9.04
CA ASP A 161 16.13 -7.44 -8.82
C ASP A 161 15.80 -6.07 -8.23
N VAL A 162 16.65 -5.52 -7.35
CA VAL A 162 16.52 -4.15 -6.83
C VAL A 162 16.67 -3.12 -7.95
N GLU A 163 17.56 -3.33 -8.92
CA GLU A 163 17.67 -2.44 -10.09
C GLU A 163 16.39 -2.44 -10.95
N ARG A 164 15.73 -3.60 -11.08
CA ARG A 164 14.41 -3.70 -11.72
C ARG A 164 13.34 -2.96 -10.91
N ALA A 165 13.30 -3.19 -9.60
CA ALA A 165 12.38 -2.51 -8.68
C ALA A 165 12.57 -0.99 -8.72
N GLN A 166 13.82 -0.52 -8.82
CA GLN A 166 14.14 0.90 -8.95
C GLN A 166 13.56 1.50 -10.24
N THR A 167 13.54 0.75 -11.34
CA THR A 167 12.96 1.23 -12.61
C THR A 167 11.46 1.48 -12.46
N ASP A 168 10.72 0.57 -11.81
CA ASP A 168 9.29 0.76 -11.55
C ASP A 168 9.05 1.82 -10.47
N LEU A 169 9.94 1.97 -9.49
CA LEU A 169 9.89 3.07 -8.52
C LEU A 169 10.08 4.43 -9.20
N ASP A 170 11.07 4.56 -10.07
CA ASP A 170 11.31 5.79 -10.83
C ASP A 170 10.10 6.14 -11.71
N ARG A 171 9.49 5.12 -12.33
CA ARG A 171 8.23 5.26 -13.07
C ARG A 171 7.10 5.75 -12.17
N ALA A 172 6.94 5.16 -10.98
CA ALA A 172 5.91 5.53 -10.01
C ALA A 172 5.92 7.03 -9.70
N PHE A 173 7.11 7.59 -9.56
CA PHE A 173 7.32 9.00 -9.21
C PHE A 173 7.63 9.91 -10.42
N ALA A 174 7.62 9.40 -11.66
CA ALA A 174 8.03 10.16 -12.85
C ALA A 174 7.17 11.40 -13.08
N ALA A 175 5.88 11.33 -12.73
CA ALA A 175 4.96 12.45 -12.85
C ALA A 175 5.08 13.47 -11.72
N ILE A 176 5.90 13.25 -10.67
CA ILE A 176 6.08 14.16 -9.55
C ILE A 176 7.37 14.96 -9.77
N ASP A 177 7.22 16.24 -10.10
CA ASP A 177 8.32 17.15 -10.38
C ASP A 177 9.16 17.47 -9.13
N ALA A 178 10.38 17.97 -9.34
CA ALA A 178 11.33 18.25 -8.28
C ALA A 178 10.83 19.28 -7.25
N ASP A 179 10.01 20.25 -7.67
CA ASP A 179 9.44 21.25 -6.75
C ASP A 179 8.40 20.62 -5.84
N THR A 180 7.50 19.80 -6.39
CA THR A 180 6.51 19.03 -5.63
C THR A 180 7.21 18.07 -4.67
N ARG A 181 8.24 17.34 -5.12
CA ARG A 181 9.04 16.46 -4.24
C ARG A 181 9.68 17.23 -3.08
N ARG A 182 10.30 18.38 -3.36
CA ARG A 182 10.89 19.24 -2.32
C ARG A 182 9.84 19.69 -1.30
N LYS A 183 8.67 20.13 -1.76
CA LYS A 183 7.58 20.56 -0.87
C LYS A 183 7.03 19.38 -0.06
N LEU A 184 6.89 18.19 -0.65
CA LEU A 184 6.51 16.98 0.09
C LEU A 184 7.52 16.67 1.21
N LEU A 185 8.83 16.82 0.98
CA LEU A 185 9.85 16.63 2.01
C LEU A 185 9.77 17.69 3.14
N ILE A 186 9.28 18.89 2.84
CA ILE A 186 9.02 19.92 3.87
C ILE A 186 7.82 19.50 4.75
N VAL A 187 6.73 19.03 4.13
CA VAL A 187 5.47 18.67 4.82
C VAL A 187 5.55 17.32 5.53
N ALA A 188 6.34 16.40 5.00
CA ALA A 188 6.59 15.05 5.51
C ALA A 188 6.63 14.95 7.05
N PRO A 189 7.54 15.65 7.76
CA PRO A 189 7.58 15.58 9.22
C PRO A 189 6.27 16.01 9.90
N ALA A 190 5.54 16.98 9.33
CA ALA A 190 4.25 17.40 9.88
C ALA A 190 3.18 16.30 9.80
N LEU A 191 3.18 15.51 8.73
CA LEU A 191 2.23 14.40 8.52
C LEU A 191 2.52 13.20 9.42
N TRP A 192 3.80 12.89 9.65
CA TRP A 192 4.23 11.72 10.43
C TRP A 192 4.56 12.05 11.89
N GLY A 193 4.43 13.32 12.27
CA GLY A 193 4.68 13.76 13.63
C GLY A 193 3.49 13.52 14.54
N ASP A 194 3.76 13.06 15.76
CA ASP A 194 2.78 13.00 16.83
C ASP A 194 2.81 14.34 17.56
N ALA A 195 1.80 15.19 17.35
CA ALA A 195 1.73 16.52 17.93
C ALA A 195 1.73 16.50 19.47
N ASP A 196 1.31 15.39 20.08
CA ASP A 196 1.27 15.21 21.53
C ASP A 196 2.61 14.70 22.08
N HIS A 197 3.53 14.24 21.23
CA HIS A 197 4.82 13.75 21.67
C HIS A 197 5.77 14.91 21.99
N PRO A 198 6.37 14.98 23.20
CA PRO A 198 7.15 16.15 23.66
C PRO A 198 8.40 16.42 22.82
N LEU A 199 8.95 15.40 22.15
CA LEU A 199 10.12 15.53 21.26
C LEU A 199 9.77 15.73 19.78
N ASP A 200 8.49 15.83 19.42
CA ASP A 200 8.05 15.89 18.02
C ASP A 200 8.69 17.08 17.27
N LYS A 201 8.66 18.28 17.86
CA LYS A 201 9.32 19.47 17.29
C LYS A 201 10.81 19.26 17.01
N ILE A 202 11.52 18.54 17.90
CA ILE A 202 12.95 18.25 17.73
C ILE A 202 13.13 17.25 16.58
N ARG A 203 12.34 16.18 16.53
CA ARG A 203 12.40 15.16 15.47
C ARG A 203 12.13 15.77 14.09
N LYS A 204 11.10 16.62 13.99
CA LYS A 204 10.77 17.34 12.75
C LYS A 204 11.95 18.19 12.25
N GLY A 205 12.56 18.97 13.15
CA GLY A 205 13.73 19.80 12.82
C GLY A 205 14.98 18.97 12.47
N MET A 206 15.17 17.80 13.09
CA MET A 206 16.25 16.88 12.72
C MET A 206 16.05 16.31 11.31
N LEU A 207 14.83 15.90 10.98
CA LEU A 207 14.50 15.34 9.66
C LEU A 207 14.75 16.37 8.54
N HIS A 208 14.32 17.62 8.73
CA HIS A 208 14.61 18.69 7.76
C HIS A 208 16.10 18.91 7.56
N ARG A 209 16.89 18.88 8.64
CA ARG A 209 18.35 19.03 8.58
C ARG A 209 19.01 17.88 7.84
N GLU A 210 18.57 16.65 8.09
CA GLU A 210 19.10 15.44 7.45
C GLU A 210 18.83 15.43 5.94
N LEU A 211 17.65 15.89 5.52
CA LEU A 211 17.28 15.99 4.11
C LEU A 211 17.90 17.21 3.41
N GLY A 212 18.68 18.03 4.12
CA GLY A 212 19.27 19.26 3.58
C GLY A 212 18.22 20.30 3.16
N VAL A 213 17.00 20.20 3.69
CA VAL A 213 15.89 21.08 3.36
C VAL A 213 15.92 22.29 4.29
N SER A 214 16.16 23.48 3.73
CA SER A 214 16.03 24.72 4.49
C SER A 214 14.57 24.88 4.92
N ALA A 215 14.31 24.89 6.23
CA ALA A 215 12.98 25.14 6.76
C ALA A 215 12.57 26.59 6.43
N ASP A 216 11.78 26.75 5.38
CA ASP A 216 11.16 28.03 5.04
C ASP A 216 9.78 28.09 5.70
N THR A 217 9.71 28.76 6.85
CA THR A 217 8.47 28.94 7.61
C THR A 217 7.50 29.92 6.94
N SER A 218 7.86 30.53 5.81
CA SER A 218 6.95 31.40 5.04
C SER A 218 6.07 30.63 4.06
N LEU A 219 6.35 29.35 3.82
CA LEU A 219 5.54 28.50 2.97
C LEU A 219 4.34 27.94 3.74
N GLU A 220 3.15 28.45 3.44
CA GLU A 220 1.89 27.81 3.83
C GLU A 220 1.64 26.60 2.93
N LEU A 221 2.22 25.46 3.30
CA LEU A 221 1.95 24.18 2.64
C LEU A 221 0.71 23.54 3.26
N THR A 222 -0.31 23.34 2.43
CA THR A 222 -1.56 22.66 2.82
C THR A 222 -1.46 21.17 2.51
N GLU A 223 -2.29 20.36 3.19
CA GLU A 223 -2.41 18.92 2.93
C GLU A 223 -2.76 18.60 1.47
N LYS A 224 -3.33 19.57 0.75
CA LYS A 224 -3.63 19.47 -0.68
C LYS A 224 -2.43 19.02 -1.51
N ILE A 225 -1.21 19.44 -1.18
CA ILE A 225 -0.03 19.02 -1.95
C ILE A 225 0.22 17.51 -1.89
N VAL A 226 -0.12 16.88 -0.77
CA VAL A 226 0.00 15.43 -0.58
C VAL A 226 -1.02 14.71 -1.46
N LEU A 227 -2.26 15.22 -1.48
CA LEU A 227 -3.35 14.67 -2.28
C LEU A 227 -3.08 14.84 -3.78
N ASP A 228 -2.59 16.01 -4.20
CA ASP A 228 -2.21 16.28 -5.59
C ASP A 228 -1.05 15.37 -6.03
N ALA A 229 -0.07 15.12 -5.16
CA ALA A 229 1.02 14.19 -5.43
C ALA A 229 0.54 12.74 -5.50
N ALA A 230 -0.33 12.30 -4.58
CA ALA A 230 -0.92 10.97 -4.57
C ALA A 230 -1.74 10.71 -5.85
N ALA A 231 -2.48 11.71 -6.34
CA ALA A 231 -3.22 11.63 -7.59
C ALA A 231 -2.32 11.48 -8.83
N ARG A 232 -1.09 12.00 -8.79
CA ARG A 232 -0.11 11.92 -9.88
C ARG A 232 0.75 10.64 -9.83
N LEU A 233 0.73 9.91 -8.71
CA LEU A 233 1.54 8.72 -8.51
C LEU A 233 1.04 7.59 -9.42
N ASP A 234 1.94 6.94 -10.16
CA ASP A 234 1.63 5.66 -10.81
C ASP A 234 1.65 4.56 -9.74
N ARG A 235 0.50 4.41 -9.07
CA ARG A 235 0.30 3.47 -7.96
C ARG A 235 0.55 2.01 -8.39
N PRO A 236 0.08 1.53 -9.56
CA PRO A 236 0.46 0.21 -10.06
C PRO A 236 1.98 0.00 -10.13
N ALA A 237 2.74 0.99 -10.63
CA ALA A 237 4.20 0.90 -10.66
C ALA A 237 4.82 0.87 -9.26
N LEU A 238 4.29 1.64 -8.30
CA LEU A 238 4.73 1.57 -6.91
C LEU A 238 4.51 0.19 -6.30
N THR A 239 3.33 -0.41 -6.52
CA THR A 239 3.02 -1.76 -6.04
C THR A 239 3.96 -2.79 -6.65
N ARG A 240 4.22 -2.73 -7.98
CA ARG A 240 5.19 -3.63 -8.63
C ARG A 240 6.59 -3.47 -8.06
N ALA A 241 7.07 -2.24 -7.89
CA ALA A 241 8.38 -1.99 -7.29
C ALA A 241 8.51 -2.64 -5.89
N GLY A 242 7.47 -2.49 -5.06
CA GLY A 242 7.43 -3.15 -3.75
C GLY A 242 7.41 -4.67 -3.83
N GLN A 243 6.65 -5.24 -4.77
CA GLN A 243 6.58 -6.69 -4.97
C GLN A 243 7.93 -7.24 -5.46
N GLU A 244 8.56 -6.60 -6.45
CA GLU A 244 9.88 -6.99 -6.95
C GLU A 244 10.94 -6.96 -5.84
N PHE A 245 10.92 -5.91 -5.00
CA PHE A 245 11.82 -5.80 -3.85
C PHE A 245 11.60 -6.92 -2.81
N LEU A 246 10.35 -7.21 -2.45
CA LEU A 246 10.03 -8.26 -1.49
C LEU A 246 10.38 -9.65 -2.04
N HIS A 247 10.09 -9.90 -3.31
CA HIS A 247 10.46 -11.13 -4.01
C HIS A 247 11.99 -11.32 -4.00
N ALA A 248 12.76 -10.25 -4.23
CA ALA A 248 14.22 -10.28 -4.19
C ALA A 248 14.78 -10.59 -2.79
N LEU A 249 14.11 -10.10 -1.74
CA LEU A 249 14.57 -10.22 -0.36
C LEU A 249 14.49 -11.67 0.15
N ALA A 250 13.49 -12.44 -0.26
CA ALA A 250 13.25 -13.79 0.27
C ALA A 250 14.41 -14.79 0.00
N PRO A 251 14.92 -14.95 -1.24
CA PRO A 251 16.09 -15.78 -1.50
C PRO A 251 17.34 -15.35 -0.72
N LEU A 252 17.54 -14.03 -0.58
CA LEU A 252 18.68 -13.48 0.14
C LEU A 252 18.59 -13.76 1.65
N ALA A 253 17.42 -13.55 2.26
CA ALA A 253 17.17 -13.88 3.66
C ALA A 253 17.39 -15.38 3.93
N ARG A 254 16.87 -16.26 3.07
CA ARG A 254 17.09 -17.71 3.18
C ARG A 254 18.57 -18.08 3.08
N ALA A 255 19.30 -17.52 2.12
CA ALA A 255 20.74 -17.75 1.99
C ALA A 255 21.52 -17.27 3.22
N GLY A 256 21.13 -16.12 3.80
CA GLY A 256 21.72 -15.59 5.03
C GLY A 256 21.46 -16.45 6.27
N LEU A 257 20.27 -17.06 6.37
CA LEU A 257 19.94 -18.03 7.42
C LEU A 257 20.77 -19.31 7.31
N VAL A 258 20.86 -19.88 6.11
CA VAL A 258 21.65 -21.12 5.85
C VAL A 258 23.15 -20.88 6.11
N SER A 259 23.63 -19.68 5.83
CA SER A 259 25.05 -19.31 5.96
C SER A 259 25.46 -18.89 7.37
N ALA A 260 24.53 -18.82 8.34
CA ALA A 260 24.73 -18.21 9.65
C ALA A 260 25.83 -18.78 10.55
N GLY A 261 26.36 -19.96 10.20
CA GLY A 261 27.51 -20.58 10.87
C GLY A 261 28.87 -20.37 10.18
N SER A 262 28.94 -19.72 9.02
CA SER A 262 30.16 -19.61 8.21
C SER A 262 30.65 -18.16 8.16
N ALA A 263 31.85 -17.90 8.68
CA ALA A 263 32.51 -16.60 8.52
C ALA A 263 33.05 -16.47 7.08
N GLY A 264 32.53 -15.53 6.32
CA GLY A 264 33.09 -15.14 5.03
C GLY A 264 34.24 -14.16 5.17
N SER A 265 35.01 -13.98 4.09
CA SER A 265 36.02 -12.93 4.01
C SER A 265 35.36 -11.57 3.76
N LEU A 266 35.70 -10.56 4.57
CA LEU A 266 35.19 -9.20 4.38
C LEU A 266 36.05 -8.43 3.36
N PRO A 267 35.44 -7.60 2.49
CA PRO A 267 36.18 -6.72 1.59
C PRO A 267 37.04 -5.72 2.38
N GLU A 268 38.23 -5.39 1.88
CA GLU A 268 39.15 -4.44 2.55
C GLU A 268 38.50 -3.07 2.82
N GLY A 269 37.71 -2.57 1.86
CA GLY A 269 36.99 -1.30 1.98
C GLY A 269 35.88 -1.28 3.05
N PHE A 270 35.50 -2.44 3.59
CA PHE A 270 34.47 -2.55 4.62
C PHE A 270 35.02 -2.40 6.05
N ALA A 271 36.34 -2.46 6.24
CA ALA A 271 36.96 -2.40 7.57
C ALA A 271 36.52 -1.19 8.44
N PRO A 272 36.37 0.04 7.91
CA PRO A 272 35.88 1.18 8.68
C PRO A 272 34.44 1.00 9.16
N VAL A 273 33.58 0.39 8.34
CA VAL A 273 32.17 0.12 8.68
C VAL A 273 32.08 -1.00 9.72
N ALA A 274 32.88 -2.06 9.52
CA ALA A 274 32.96 -3.20 10.44
C ALA A 274 33.36 -2.78 11.87
N ALA A 275 34.23 -1.77 12.02
CA ALA A 275 34.61 -1.23 13.32
C ALA A 275 33.44 -0.61 14.11
N SER A 276 32.36 -0.23 13.41
CA SER A 276 31.13 0.32 13.97
C SER A 276 29.99 -0.73 14.10
N ILE A 277 30.31 -2.02 13.95
CA ILE A 277 29.37 -3.12 14.13
C ILE A 277 29.87 -3.99 15.30
N GLN A 278 29.00 -4.24 16.27
CA GLN A 278 29.27 -5.18 17.36
C GLN A 278 28.59 -6.50 17.01
N GLY A 279 29.33 -7.60 16.97
CA GLY A 279 28.81 -8.90 16.58
C GLY A 279 29.62 -9.54 15.45
N SER A 280 29.12 -10.65 14.92
CA SER A 280 29.75 -11.37 13.80
C SER A 280 29.14 -10.93 12.48
N ILE A 281 29.96 -10.78 11.44
CA ILE A 281 29.49 -10.47 10.09
C ILE A 281 29.86 -11.65 9.20
N GLN A 282 28.87 -12.20 8.50
CA GLN A 282 29.08 -13.30 7.56
C GLN A 282 29.66 -12.80 6.24
N GLY A 283 29.15 -11.66 5.76
CA GLY A 283 29.60 -11.08 4.52
C GLY A 283 29.12 -9.65 4.34
N ALA A 284 29.83 -8.92 3.47
CA ALA A 284 29.51 -7.56 3.09
C ALA A 284 29.78 -7.37 1.60
N TRP A 285 28.85 -6.74 0.89
CA TRP A 285 28.95 -6.48 -0.55
C TRP A 285 28.71 -5.00 -0.84
N PRO A 286 29.58 -4.34 -1.61
CA PRO A 286 29.34 -2.97 -2.02
C PRO A 286 28.27 -2.91 -3.11
N SER A 287 27.44 -1.87 -3.10
CA SER A 287 26.46 -1.58 -4.15
C SER A 287 26.37 -0.08 -4.43
N SER A 288 25.63 0.31 -5.47
CA SER A 288 25.31 1.71 -5.76
C SER A 288 24.47 2.37 -4.65
N PHE A 289 23.80 1.58 -3.80
CA PHE A 289 22.95 2.06 -2.72
C PHE A 289 23.68 2.14 -1.37
N GLY A 290 24.87 1.54 -1.26
CA GLY A 290 25.61 1.36 -0.01
C GLY A 290 26.02 -0.09 0.22
N TRP A 291 26.41 -0.43 1.45
CA TRP A 291 26.78 -1.79 1.81
C TRP A 291 25.55 -2.67 2.03
N ILE A 292 25.56 -3.89 1.49
CA ILE A 292 24.68 -4.98 1.90
C ILE A 292 25.46 -5.79 2.94
N VAL A 293 24.90 -5.94 4.14
CA VAL A 293 25.56 -6.63 5.26
C VAL A 293 24.69 -7.78 5.72
N VAL A 294 25.30 -8.96 5.83
CA VAL A 294 24.68 -10.14 6.43
C VAL A 294 25.36 -10.41 7.77
N GLY A 295 24.64 -10.17 8.86
CA GLY A 295 25.09 -10.46 10.23
C GLY A 295 25.12 -11.97 10.49
N GLY A 296 25.90 -12.41 11.48
CA GLY A 296 25.94 -13.82 11.91
C GLY A 296 24.80 -14.18 12.86
N ALA A 297 24.77 -15.45 13.31
CA ALA A 297 23.70 -15.97 14.17
C ALA A 297 23.62 -15.36 15.58
N GLY A 298 24.63 -14.60 16.01
CA GLY A 298 24.66 -13.95 17.32
C GLY A 298 23.98 -12.57 17.31
N PRO A 299 23.78 -11.94 18.49
CA PRO A 299 23.23 -10.60 18.57
C PRO A 299 24.19 -9.60 17.92
N ASN A 300 23.75 -8.93 16.85
CA ASN A 300 24.54 -7.88 16.22
C ASN A 300 23.96 -6.50 16.55
N ARG A 301 24.82 -5.50 16.63
CA ARG A 301 24.45 -4.11 16.86
C ARG A 301 25.15 -3.21 15.87
N TYR A 302 24.37 -2.52 15.06
CA TYR A 302 24.83 -1.59 14.04
C TYR A 302 24.81 -0.18 14.61
N LEU A 303 25.98 0.41 14.86
CA LEU A 303 26.08 1.77 15.40
C LEU A 303 25.73 2.81 14.30
N PRO A 304 25.37 4.06 14.68
CA PRO A 304 24.94 5.07 13.72
C PRO A 304 25.91 5.31 12.55
N ASP A 305 27.23 5.23 12.79
CA ASP A 305 28.23 5.44 11.74
C ASP A 305 28.25 4.31 10.69
N ALA A 306 27.91 3.07 11.10
CA ALA A 306 27.71 1.95 10.18
C ALA A 306 26.40 2.13 9.40
N MET A 307 25.31 2.46 10.09
CA MET A 307 23.98 2.62 9.47
C MET A 307 23.93 3.69 8.39
N ARG A 308 24.80 4.71 8.43
CA ARG A 308 24.91 5.72 7.36
C ARG A 308 25.48 5.18 6.05
N GLN A 309 26.17 4.04 6.09
CA GLN A 309 26.86 3.45 4.95
C GLN A 309 26.22 2.14 4.49
N ILE A 310 25.33 1.56 5.32
CA ILE A 310 24.66 0.30 5.04
C ILE A 310 23.28 0.59 4.43
N ALA A 311 23.03 0.00 3.27
CA ALA A 311 21.73 0.07 2.59
C ALA A 311 20.78 -1.02 3.09
N VAL A 312 21.31 -2.23 3.32
CA VAL A 312 20.52 -3.42 3.68
C VAL A 312 21.25 -4.20 4.77
N VAL A 313 20.52 -4.53 5.83
CA VAL A 313 20.97 -5.46 6.88
C VAL A 313 20.09 -6.70 6.84
N ILE A 314 20.71 -7.86 6.82
CA ILE A 314 20.04 -9.14 7.07
C ILE A 314 20.67 -9.74 8.30
N ASP A 315 19.88 -9.83 9.36
CA ASP A 315 20.34 -10.28 10.66
C ASP A 315 19.60 -11.56 11.09
N PRO A 316 20.20 -12.73 10.86
CA PRO A 316 19.68 -14.01 11.36
C PRO A 316 19.57 -14.08 12.89
N GLY A 317 20.37 -13.30 13.62
CA GLY A 317 20.49 -13.35 15.08
C GLY A 317 19.45 -12.54 15.84
N GLY A 318 18.70 -11.68 15.15
CA GLY A 318 17.70 -10.77 15.73
C GLY A 318 18.22 -9.38 15.99
#